data_AF-A0A3D1GA76-F1
#
_entry.id   AF-A0A3D1GA76-F1
#
_cell.length_a   1.000
_cell.length_b   1.000
_cell.length_c   1.000
_cell.angle_alpha   90.00
_cell.angle_beta   90.00
_cell.angle_gamma   90.00
#
_symmetry.space_group_name_H-M   'P 1'
#
loop_
_entity.id
_entity.type
_entity.pdbx_description
1 polymer ?
#
loop_
_entity_poly.entity_id
_entity_poly.type
_entity_poly.pdbx_seq_one_letter_code
_entity_poly.pdbx_strand_id
1 'polypeptide(L)'
;MNKNLMFMVTSAAIATLGYLISVYFENIWLGYFILLAVSTVFIATLMGRSKAYFESIVSYRVVTGLAFLLILAHVIAFALDYNRRDFQKELVLEIRHRIDEGVAKSEIQGSLLYALSRYKVDEYSTVMEAYKSEYGERLAENGVYLSDFDIEKPEGFDDDEMDYYYEIDEANDEITITVATIVSNGEDPEFQNKNGQTGKYEIAFTLNKQGVNYEVLN
;
A
#
# COMPACT_ATOMS: atom_id res chain seq x y z
N MET A 1 3.89 -22.19 44.49
CA MET A 1 4.24 -20.89 43.86
C MET A 1 3.75 -19.75 44.74
N ASN A 2 4.54 -18.70 44.97
CA ASN A 2 4.12 -17.53 45.76
C ASN A 2 2.88 -16.89 45.09
N LYS A 3 1.83 -16.55 45.86
CA LYS A 3 0.59 -15.95 45.33
C LYS A 3 0.83 -14.68 44.50
N ASN A 4 1.86 -13.91 44.84
CA ASN A 4 2.25 -12.71 44.10
C ASN A 4 2.89 -13.05 42.76
N LEU A 5 3.79 -14.05 42.74
CA LEU A 5 4.41 -14.54 41.51
C LEU A 5 3.36 -15.14 40.57
N MET A 6 2.41 -15.91 41.12
CA MET A 6 1.31 -16.48 40.35
C MET A 6 0.44 -15.39 39.72
N PHE A 7 0.10 -14.34 40.46
CA PHE A 7 -0.63 -13.20 39.93
C PHE A 7 0.11 -12.51 38.76
N MET A 8 1.42 -12.26 38.91
CA MET A 8 2.22 -11.63 37.83
C MET A 8 2.25 -12.48 36.56
N VAL A 9 2.49 -13.79 36.70
CA VAL A 9 2.53 -14.72 35.56
C VAL A 9 1.16 -14.82 34.88
N THR A 10 0.07 -14.91 35.65
CA THR A 10 -1.28 -14.98 35.09
C THR A 10 -1.66 -13.69 34.35
N SER A 11 -1.35 -12.51 34.89
CA SER A 11 -1.63 -11.25 34.22
C SER A 11 -0.83 -11.09 32.91
N ALA A 12 0.45 -11.49 32.91
CA ALA A 12 1.25 -11.51 31.70
C ALA A 12 0.68 -12.46 30.64
N ALA A 13 0.31 -13.69 31.04
CA ALA A 13 -0.29 -14.67 30.14
C ALA A 13 -1.62 -14.20 29.54
N ILE A 14 -2.50 -13.59 30.34
CA ILE A 14 -3.78 -13.04 29.87
C ILE A 14 -3.55 -11.89 28.88
N ALA A 15 -2.62 -10.98 29.18
CA ALA A 15 -2.25 -9.89 28.29
C ALA A 15 -1.73 -10.40 26.93
N THR A 16 -0.79 -11.35 26.96
CA THR A 16 -0.21 -11.95 25.75
C THR A 16 -1.27 -12.71 24.95
N LEU A 17 -2.08 -13.56 25.59
CA LEU A 17 -3.12 -14.32 24.91
C LEU A 17 -4.19 -13.39 24.31
N GLY A 18 -4.63 -12.37 25.05
CA GLY A 18 -5.60 -11.39 24.56
C GLY A 18 -5.11 -10.63 23.32
N TYR A 19 -3.83 -10.24 23.32
CA TYR A 19 -3.18 -9.64 22.15
C TYR A 19 -3.11 -10.63 20.97
N LEU A 20 -2.56 -11.83 21.20
CA LEU A 20 -2.35 -12.83 20.14
C LEU A 20 -3.68 -13.29 19.51
N ILE A 21 -4.73 -13.49 20.29
CA ILE A 21 -6.06 -13.85 19.78
C ILE A 21 -6.60 -12.74 18.88
N SER A 22 -6.45 -11.48 19.28
CA SER A 22 -6.95 -10.35 18.48
C SER A 22 -6.16 -10.18 17.18
N VAL A 23 -4.85 -10.40 17.22
CA VAL A 23 -3.99 -10.40 16.03
C VAL A 23 -4.34 -11.56 15.09
N TYR A 24 -4.67 -12.73 15.64
CA TYR A 24 -5.13 -13.88 14.85
C TYR A 24 -6.42 -13.58 14.06
N PHE A 25 -7.29 -12.70 14.57
CA PHE A 25 -8.48 -12.20 13.85
C PHE A 25 -8.22 -10.92 13.05
N GLU A 26 -6.96 -10.63 12.72
CA GLU A 26 -6.54 -9.47 11.91
C GLU A 26 -6.95 -8.10 12.50
N ASN A 27 -7.29 -8.05 13.79
CA ASN A 27 -7.70 -6.83 14.47
C ASN A 27 -6.64 -6.39 15.48
N ILE A 28 -5.56 -5.82 14.96
CA ILE A 28 -4.42 -5.36 15.77
C ILE A 28 -4.84 -4.29 16.80
N TRP A 29 -5.81 -3.44 16.46
CA TRP A 29 -6.31 -2.38 17.34
C TRP A 29 -7.06 -2.93 18.54
N LEU A 30 -7.88 -3.96 18.34
CA LEU A 30 -8.50 -4.70 19.44
C LEU A 30 -7.44 -5.35 20.34
N GLY A 31 -6.38 -5.89 19.75
CA GLY A 31 -5.24 -6.45 20.49
C GLY A 31 -4.56 -5.42 21.38
N TYR A 32 -4.23 -4.25 20.82
CA TYR A 32 -3.65 -3.14 21.60
C TYR A 32 -4.59 -2.64 22.70
N PHE A 33 -5.89 -2.55 22.43
CA PHE A 33 -6.88 -2.16 23.43
C PHE A 33 -6.93 -3.15 24.60
N ILE A 34 -7.00 -4.45 24.32
CA ILE A 34 -7.01 -5.49 25.36
C ILE A 34 -5.71 -5.44 26.18
N LEU A 35 -4.56 -5.27 25.51
CA LEU A 35 -3.27 -5.16 26.18
C LEU A 35 -3.23 -3.95 27.13
N LEU A 36 -3.72 -2.79 26.68
CA LEU A 36 -3.82 -1.58 27.49
C LEU A 36 -4.76 -1.76 28.69
N ALA A 37 -5.92 -2.39 28.48
CA ALA A 37 -6.90 -2.65 29.53
C ALA A 37 -6.34 -3.60 30.61
N VAL A 38 -5.75 -4.73 30.20
CA VAL A 38 -5.14 -5.70 31.13
C VAL A 38 -3.96 -5.07 31.89
N SER A 39 -3.11 -4.30 31.20
CA SER A 39 -1.98 -3.60 31.83
C SER A 39 -2.44 -2.56 32.85
N THR A 40 -3.50 -1.82 32.54
CA THR A 40 -4.10 -0.83 33.46
C THR A 40 -4.65 -1.50 34.71
N VAL A 41 -5.41 -2.58 34.56
CA VAL A 41 -5.96 -3.36 35.69
C VAL A 41 -4.83 -3.97 36.52
N PHE A 42 -3.79 -4.49 35.87
CA PHE A 42 -2.62 -5.05 36.53
C PHE A 42 -1.90 -4.00 37.38
N ILE A 43 -1.57 -2.83 36.82
CA ILE A 43 -0.91 -1.73 37.54
C ILE A 43 -1.79 -1.24 38.69
N ALA A 44 -3.09 -1.04 38.48
CA ALA A 44 -4.01 -0.61 39.53
C ALA A 44 -4.07 -1.61 40.70
N THR A 45 -4.13 -2.91 40.38
CA THR A 45 -4.13 -3.98 41.38
C THR A 45 -2.80 -4.07 42.12
N LEU A 46 -1.67 -3.92 41.39
CA LEU A 46 -0.33 -3.92 41.95
C LEU A 46 -0.16 -2.75 42.93
N MET A 47 -0.61 -1.56 42.56
CA MET A 47 -0.61 -0.38 43.43
C MET A 47 -1.46 -0.59 44.68
N GLY A 48 -2.67 -1.17 44.54
CA GLY A 48 -3.51 -1.49 45.68
C GLY A 48 -2.84 -2.44 46.68
N ARG A 49 -2.13 -3.47 46.18
CA ARG A 49 -1.40 -4.43 47.02
C ARG A 49 -0.10 -3.89 47.60
N SER A 50 0.58 -2.99 46.89
CA SER A 50 1.88 -2.45 47.30
C SER A 50 1.78 -1.38 48.38
N LYS A 51 0.58 -0.84 48.67
CA LYS A 51 0.36 0.24 49.65
C LYS A 51 1.02 -0.01 51.02
N ALA A 52 0.99 -1.23 51.53
CA ALA A 52 1.56 -1.58 52.84
C ALA A 52 3.10 -1.66 52.85
N TYR A 53 3.73 -1.68 51.68
CA TYR A 53 5.17 -1.81 51.50
C TYR A 53 5.86 -0.45 51.28
N PHE A 54 5.11 0.64 51.20
CA PHE A 54 5.67 1.99 51.12
C PHE A 54 6.02 2.53 52.50
N GLU A 55 7.19 3.15 52.60
CA GLU A 55 7.68 3.80 53.83
C GLU A 55 6.78 4.96 54.29
N SER A 56 6.12 5.64 53.36
CA SER A 56 5.22 6.74 53.67
C SER A 56 4.02 6.84 52.71
N ILE A 57 2.94 7.46 53.18
CA ILE A 57 1.76 7.74 52.35
C ILE A 57 2.07 8.72 51.21
N VAL A 58 3.06 9.60 51.40
CA VAL A 58 3.50 10.56 50.38
C VAL A 58 4.19 9.82 49.24
N SER A 59 5.12 8.90 49.56
CA SER A 59 5.80 8.07 48.56
C SER A 59 4.81 7.23 47.75
N TYR A 60 3.81 6.64 48.41
CA TYR A 60 2.72 5.92 47.73
C TYR A 60 1.94 6.81 46.76
N ARG A 61 1.58 8.03 47.18
CA ARG A 61 0.83 8.99 46.34
C ARG A 61 1.65 9.42 45.12
N VAL A 62 2.94 9.69 45.29
CA VAL A 62 3.84 10.08 44.18
C VAL A 62 3.93 8.95 43.15
N VAL A 63 4.20 7.71 43.58
CA VAL A 63 4.29 6.57 42.66
C VAL A 63 2.94 6.28 41.99
N THR A 64 1.83 6.41 42.72
CA THR A 64 0.49 6.28 42.14
C THR A 64 0.22 7.35 41.09
N GLY A 65 0.60 8.60 41.37
CA GLY A 65 0.47 9.71 40.42
C GLY A 65 1.29 9.48 39.14
N LEU A 66 2.53 9.00 39.26
CA LEU A 66 3.36 8.64 38.11
C LEU A 66 2.76 7.48 37.30
N ALA A 67 2.29 6.42 37.97
CA ALA A 67 1.63 5.30 37.30
C ALA A 67 0.36 5.74 36.55
N PHE A 68 -0.44 6.63 37.15
CA PHE A 68 -1.62 7.21 36.50
C PHE A 68 -1.23 8.05 35.28
N LEU A 69 -0.21 8.91 35.39
CA LEU A 69 0.28 9.71 34.26
C LEU A 69 0.78 8.83 33.11
N LEU A 70 1.49 7.73 33.41
CA LEU A 70 1.92 6.77 32.40
C LEU A 70 0.73 6.11 31.70
N ILE A 71 -0.28 5.65 32.45
CA ILE A 71 -1.51 5.09 31.87
C ILE A 71 -2.20 6.13 30.98
N LEU A 72 -2.34 7.36 31.47
CA LEU A 72 -2.98 8.45 30.72
C LEU A 72 -2.24 8.75 29.41
N ALA A 73 -0.90 8.80 29.44
CA ALA A 73 -0.09 8.99 28.25
C ALA A 73 -0.29 7.87 27.21
N HIS A 74 -0.37 6.61 27.65
CA HIS A 74 -0.61 5.47 26.74
C HIS A 74 -2.03 5.46 26.18
N VAL A 75 -3.05 5.87 26.96
CA VAL A 75 -4.42 6.04 26.46
C VAL A 75 -4.49 7.12 25.38
N ILE A 76 -3.82 8.26 25.60
CA ILE A 76 -3.74 9.34 24.60
C ILE A 76 -3.01 8.87 23.34
N ALA A 77 -1.86 8.21 23.49
CA ALA A 77 -1.11 7.67 22.36
C ALA A 77 -1.95 6.67 21.55
N PHE A 78 -2.61 5.71 22.22
CA PHE A 78 -3.52 4.77 21.58
C PHE A 78 -4.64 5.47 20.80
N ALA A 79 -5.27 6.50 21.39
CA ALA A 79 -6.33 7.26 20.72
C ALA A 79 -5.81 8.01 19.48
N LEU A 80 -4.62 8.60 19.55
CA LEU A 80 -3.99 9.29 18.43
C LEU A 80 -3.62 8.31 17.31
N ASP A 81 -3.03 7.17 17.64
CA ASP A 81 -2.64 6.15 16.67
C ASP A 81 -3.88 5.52 16.02
N TYR A 82 -4.90 5.18 16.81
CA TYR A 82 -6.15 4.63 16.31
C TYR A 82 -6.85 5.59 15.35
N ASN A 83 -6.87 6.89 15.66
CA ASN A 83 -7.45 7.91 14.78
C ASN A 83 -6.66 8.08 13.47
N ARG A 84 -5.37 7.76 13.48
CA ARG A 84 -4.50 7.79 12.29
C ARG A 84 -4.53 6.51 11.47
N ARG A 85 -5.29 5.49 11.87
CA ARG A 85 -5.38 4.23 11.14
C ARG A 85 -5.79 4.43 9.68
N ASP A 86 -6.82 5.23 9.46
CA ASP A 86 -7.36 5.42 8.11
C ASP A 86 -6.39 6.26 7.26
N PHE A 87 -5.71 7.25 7.87
CA PHE A 87 -4.61 7.98 7.23
C PHE A 87 -3.45 7.06 6.81
N GLN A 88 -3.09 6.07 7.61
CA GLN A 88 -2.07 5.09 7.22
C GLN A 88 -2.51 4.25 6.02
N LYS A 89 -3.79 3.88 5.96
CA LYS A 89 -4.34 3.14 4.81
C LYS A 89 -4.31 4.00 3.54
N GLU A 90 -4.73 5.25 3.63
CA GLU A 90 -4.69 6.21 2.52
C GLU A 90 -3.25 6.44 2.05
N LEU A 91 -2.31 6.63 2.97
CA LEU A 91 -0.89 6.80 2.63
C LEU A 91 -0.32 5.59 1.88
N VAL A 92 -0.68 4.37 2.28
CA VAL A 92 -0.24 3.16 1.57
C VAL A 92 -0.81 3.12 0.16
N LEU A 93 -2.08 3.51 -0.02
CA LEU A 93 -2.70 3.60 -1.35
C LEU A 93 -2.04 4.69 -2.21
N GLU A 94 -1.70 5.85 -1.65
CA GLU A 94 -0.96 6.90 -2.38
C GLU A 94 0.43 6.44 -2.79
N ILE A 95 1.16 5.78 -1.89
CA ILE A 95 2.48 5.20 -2.21
C ILE A 95 2.34 4.18 -3.35
N ARG A 96 1.32 3.31 -3.29
CA ARG A 96 1.07 2.33 -4.35
C ARG A 96 0.77 3.03 -5.69
N HIS A 97 -0.10 4.03 -5.69
CA HIS A 97 -0.40 4.82 -6.89
C HIS A 97 0.87 5.42 -7.52
N ARG A 98 1.77 6.00 -6.71
CA ARG A 98 3.03 6.55 -7.22
C ARG A 98 3.99 5.49 -7.76
N ILE A 99 3.99 4.29 -7.17
CA ILE A 99 4.79 3.17 -7.66
C ILE A 99 4.24 2.72 -9.02
N ASP A 100 2.93 2.49 -9.13
CA ASP A 100 2.29 2.05 -10.38
C ASP A 100 2.49 3.08 -11.49
N GLU A 101 2.28 4.38 -11.21
CA GLU A 101 2.57 5.47 -12.15
C GLU A 101 4.06 5.47 -12.56
N GLY A 102 4.97 5.29 -11.60
CA GLY A 102 6.41 5.26 -11.84
C GLY A 102 6.84 4.09 -12.72
N VAL A 103 6.28 2.90 -12.49
CA VAL A 103 6.53 1.69 -13.30
C VAL A 103 6.00 1.90 -14.72
N ALA A 104 4.72 2.30 -14.85
CA ALA A 104 4.09 2.54 -16.14
C ALA A 104 4.88 3.57 -16.98
N LYS A 105 5.28 4.69 -16.36
CA LYS A 105 6.11 5.71 -17.03
C LYS A 105 7.49 5.16 -17.40
N SER A 106 8.18 4.50 -16.48
CA SER A 106 9.53 4.00 -16.75
C SER A 106 9.57 3.03 -17.92
N GLU A 107 8.59 2.11 -17.96
CA GLU A 107 8.53 1.05 -18.96
C GLU A 107 8.00 1.55 -20.32
N ILE A 108 6.82 2.17 -20.31
CA ILE A 108 6.12 2.54 -21.54
C ILE A 108 6.72 3.79 -22.15
N GLN A 109 6.93 4.85 -21.36
CA GLN A 109 7.48 6.09 -21.90
C GLN A 109 8.90 5.88 -22.43
N GLY A 110 9.72 5.06 -21.75
CA GLY A 110 11.06 4.70 -22.20
C GLY A 110 11.05 4.02 -23.57
N SER A 111 10.18 2.99 -23.72
CA SER A 111 10.04 2.25 -24.97
C SER A 111 9.54 3.14 -26.12
N LEU A 112 8.53 3.98 -25.87
CA LEU A 112 8.00 4.90 -26.87
C LEU A 112 9.01 5.98 -27.28
N LEU A 113 9.78 6.52 -26.33
CA LEU A 113 10.84 7.50 -26.63
C LEU A 113 11.97 6.86 -27.44
N TYR A 114 12.31 5.61 -27.18
CA TYR A 114 13.30 4.89 -27.98
C TYR A 114 12.81 4.70 -29.42
N ALA A 115 11.58 4.22 -29.61
CA ALA A 115 10.98 4.09 -30.95
C ALA A 115 10.90 5.43 -31.70
N LEU A 116 10.53 6.51 -31.00
CA LEU A 116 10.56 7.87 -31.57
C LEU A 116 11.97 8.26 -32.01
N SER A 117 12.99 7.95 -31.20
CA SER A 117 14.37 8.24 -31.57
C SER A 117 14.81 7.47 -32.81
N ARG A 118 14.44 6.20 -32.95
CA ARG A 118 14.72 5.40 -34.15
C ARG A 118 14.01 5.98 -35.37
N TYR A 119 12.74 6.36 -35.25
CA TYR A 119 12.00 7.07 -36.31
C TYR A 119 12.69 8.36 -36.78
N LYS A 120 13.31 9.13 -35.88
CA LYS A 120 13.98 10.39 -36.24
C LYS A 120 15.38 10.21 -36.84
N VAL A 121 16.05 9.09 -36.53
CA VAL A 121 17.45 8.84 -36.91
C VAL A 121 17.55 7.93 -38.13
N ASP A 122 16.71 6.90 -38.20
CA ASP A 122 16.69 5.94 -39.29
C ASP A 122 15.63 6.33 -40.35
N GLU A 123 15.70 5.69 -41.52
CA GLU A 123 14.83 5.99 -42.67
C GLU A 123 13.45 5.27 -42.59
N TYR A 124 12.83 5.26 -41.41
CA TYR A 124 11.46 4.73 -41.26
C TYR A 124 10.43 5.68 -41.88
N SER A 125 9.41 5.14 -42.55
CA SER A 125 8.37 5.95 -43.20
C SER A 125 7.34 6.47 -42.20
N THR A 126 7.11 5.73 -41.12
CA THR A 126 6.10 6.02 -40.09
C THR A 126 6.66 5.73 -38.70
N VAL A 127 6.08 6.39 -37.69
CA VAL A 127 6.47 6.16 -36.29
C VAL A 127 6.07 4.75 -35.86
N MET A 128 4.91 4.29 -36.32
CA MET A 128 4.45 2.93 -36.10
C MET A 128 5.40 1.87 -36.68
N GLU A 129 5.98 2.11 -37.86
CA GLU A 129 6.97 1.19 -38.45
C GLU A 129 8.22 1.07 -37.58
N ALA A 130 8.73 2.21 -37.09
CA ALA A 130 9.85 2.23 -36.15
C ALA A 130 9.49 1.48 -34.84
N TYR A 131 8.29 1.71 -34.31
CA TYR A 131 7.84 1.03 -33.10
C TYR A 131 7.72 -0.49 -33.30
N LYS A 132 7.04 -0.93 -34.36
CA LYS A 132 6.88 -2.37 -34.68
C LYS A 132 8.21 -3.05 -34.94
N SER A 133 9.19 -2.33 -35.50
CA SER A 133 10.54 -2.86 -35.74
C SER A 133 11.28 -3.18 -34.43
N GLU A 134 11.10 -2.38 -33.38
CA GLU A 134 11.84 -2.51 -32.12
C GLU A 134 11.06 -3.31 -31.06
N TYR A 135 9.73 -3.16 -31.03
CA TYR A 135 8.86 -3.69 -29.98
C TYR A 135 7.66 -4.48 -30.50
N GLY A 136 7.67 -4.90 -31.77
CA GLY A 136 6.56 -5.64 -32.38
C GLY A 136 6.20 -6.94 -31.66
N GLU A 137 7.18 -7.61 -31.05
CA GLU A 137 6.97 -8.83 -30.26
C GLU A 137 6.12 -8.60 -29.00
N ARG A 138 6.05 -7.36 -28.51
CA ARG A 138 5.22 -6.98 -27.37
C ARG A 138 3.76 -6.74 -27.74
N LEU A 139 3.42 -6.71 -29.03
CA LEU A 139 2.06 -6.45 -29.52
C LEU A 139 1.35 -7.78 -29.79
N ALA A 140 0.71 -8.34 -28.76
CA ALA A 140 -0.03 -9.59 -28.90
C ALA A 140 -1.31 -9.41 -29.75
N GLU A 141 -1.69 -10.43 -30.52
CA GLU A 141 -2.81 -10.34 -31.48
C GLU A 141 -4.18 -9.96 -30.86
N ASN A 142 -4.33 -10.10 -29.54
CA ASN A 142 -5.53 -9.78 -28.79
C ASN A 142 -5.61 -8.34 -28.27
N GLY A 143 -4.67 -7.46 -28.65
CA GLY A 143 -4.61 -6.07 -28.17
C GLY A 143 -3.96 -5.92 -26.79
N VAL A 144 -3.39 -6.99 -26.24
CA VAL A 144 -2.59 -6.96 -25.02
C VAL A 144 -1.17 -6.55 -25.36
N TYR A 145 -0.62 -5.64 -24.56
CA TYR A 145 0.78 -5.29 -24.60
C TYR A 145 1.53 -6.17 -23.60
N LEU A 146 2.53 -6.92 -24.07
CA LEU A 146 3.35 -7.76 -23.21
C LEU A 146 4.41 -6.90 -22.54
N SER A 147 4.26 -6.67 -21.24
CA SER A 147 5.25 -5.97 -20.43
C SER A 147 6.55 -6.78 -20.32
N ASP A 148 7.67 -6.12 -20.07
CA ASP A 148 8.93 -6.84 -19.80
C ASP A 148 8.80 -7.76 -18.58
N PHE A 149 7.97 -7.36 -17.61
CA PHE A 149 7.64 -8.19 -16.45
C PHE A 149 6.90 -9.47 -16.86
N ASP A 150 6.00 -9.41 -17.84
CA ASP A 150 5.25 -10.58 -18.30
C ASP A 150 6.12 -11.54 -19.12
N ILE A 151 7.11 -11.01 -19.82
CA ILE A 151 8.06 -11.81 -20.61
C ILE A 151 9.04 -12.56 -19.71
N GLU A 152 9.45 -11.97 -18.57
CA GLU A 152 10.43 -12.54 -17.64
C GLU A 152 9.82 -13.37 -16.49
N LYS A 153 8.48 -13.38 -16.34
CA LYS A 153 7.79 -14.10 -15.25
C LYS A 153 7.90 -15.62 -15.40
N PRO A 154 8.28 -16.37 -14.33
CA PRO A 154 8.18 -17.82 -14.32
C PRO A 154 6.71 -18.27 -14.37
N GLU A 155 6.41 -19.35 -15.10
CA GLU A 155 5.05 -19.92 -15.22
C GLU A 155 4.40 -20.10 -13.84
N GLY A 156 3.23 -19.47 -13.64
CA GLY A 156 2.43 -19.57 -12.42
C GLY A 156 2.60 -18.44 -11.41
N PHE A 157 3.29 -17.35 -11.76
CA PHE A 157 3.40 -16.13 -10.95
C PHE A 157 2.54 -15.00 -11.54
N ASP A 158 1.24 -14.96 -11.18
CA ASP A 158 0.36 -13.82 -11.47
C ASP A 158 0.63 -12.73 -10.42
N ASP A 159 1.32 -11.68 -10.85
CA ASP A 159 1.33 -10.39 -10.16
C ASP A 159 0.51 -9.41 -11.01
N ASP A 160 -0.75 -9.78 -11.24
CA ASP A 160 -1.73 -9.13 -12.14
C ASP A 160 -2.29 -7.85 -11.51
N GLU A 161 -1.41 -7.03 -10.98
CA GLU A 161 -1.81 -5.75 -10.40
C GLU A 161 -1.93 -4.65 -11.46
N MET A 162 -1.26 -4.81 -12.61
CA MET A 162 -1.29 -3.91 -13.75
C MET A 162 -1.43 -4.68 -15.06
N ASP A 163 -2.43 -4.33 -15.86
CA ASP A 163 -2.65 -4.83 -17.20
C ASP A 163 -2.28 -3.76 -18.23
N TYR A 164 -1.72 -4.21 -19.35
CA TYR A 164 -1.26 -3.33 -20.41
C TYR A 164 -1.99 -3.67 -21.71
N TYR A 165 -2.55 -2.65 -22.34
CA TYR A 165 -3.29 -2.74 -23.59
C TYR A 165 -2.68 -1.82 -24.62
N TYR A 166 -2.79 -2.16 -25.91
CA TYR A 166 -2.39 -1.25 -26.97
C TYR A 166 -3.51 -1.03 -27.99
N GLU A 167 -3.48 0.15 -28.60
CA GLU A 167 -4.33 0.53 -29.72
C GLU A 167 -3.46 1.20 -30.78
N ILE A 168 -3.74 0.89 -32.05
CA ILE A 168 -3.02 1.45 -33.20
C ILE A 168 -4.02 2.24 -34.04
N ASP A 169 -3.73 3.51 -34.25
CA ASP A 169 -4.43 4.35 -35.22
C ASP A 169 -3.56 4.55 -36.47
N GLU A 170 -3.79 3.71 -37.48
CA GLU A 170 -3.04 3.78 -38.73
C GLU A 170 -3.30 5.06 -39.53
N ALA A 171 -4.47 5.70 -39.35
CA ALA A 171 -4.82 6.92 -40.09
C ALA A 171 -4.02 8.13 -39.57
N ASN A 172 -3.75 8.16 -38.27
CA ASN A 172 -3.00 9.24 -37.62
C ASN A 172 -1.52 8.89 -37.38
N ASP A 173 -1.08 7.66 -37.68
CA ASP A 173 0.27 7.14 -37.37
C ASP A 173 0.58 7.26 -35.87
N GLU A 174 -0.34 6.72 -35.07
CA GLU A 174 -0.26 6.75 -33.61
C GLU A 174 -0.36 5.35 -33.02
N ILE A 175 0.39 5.13 -31.94
CA ILE A 175 0.21 3.98 -31.06
C ILE A 175 -0.05 4.49 -29.64
N THR A 176 -1.11 3.97 -29.04
CA THR A 176 -1.47 4.25 -27.65
C THR A 176 -1.31 2.98 -26.83
N ILE A 177 -0.62 3.09 -25.70
CA ILE A 177 -0.50 2.01 -24.71
C ILE A 177 -1.20 2.47 -23.45
N THR A 178 -2.21 1.72 -23.02
CA THR A 178 -2.99 1.97 -21.81
C THR A 178 -2.54 1.01 -20.73
N VAL A 179 -2.20 1.53 -19.56
CA VAL A 179 -1.90 0.75 -18.35
C VAL A 179 -3.04 0.94 -17.37
N ALA A 180 -3.69 -0.17 -16.97
CA ALA A 180 -4.80 -0.17 -16.03
C ALA A 180 -4.44 -1.02 -14.81
N THR A 181 -4.79 -0.56 -13.61
CA THR A 181 -4.54 -1.31 -12.36
C THR A 181 -5.82 -1.62 -11.62
N ILE A 182 -5.84 -2.72 -10.86
CA ILE A 182 -6.94 -3.09 -9.97
C ILE A 182 -6.74 -2.55 -8.54
N VAL A 183 -5.53 -2.10 -8.19
CA VAL A 183 -5.17 -1.73 -6.81
C VAL A 183 -5.26 -0.22 -6.61
N SER A 184 -4.51 0.55 -7.39
CA SER A 184 -4.44 2.01 -7.19
C SER A 184 -5.73 2.71 -7.61
N ASN A 185 -6.13 3.70 -6.82
CA ASN A 185 -7.32 4.49 -7.10
C ASN A 185 -7.01 5.55 -8.17
N GLY A 186 -7.98 5.79 -9.04
CA GLY A 186 -7.99 6.92 -9.97
C GLY A 186 -8.49 8.19 -9.29
N GLU A 187 -8.49 9.31 -10.02
CA GLU A 187 -8.99 10.59 -9.52
C GLU A 187 -10.52 10.68 -9.52
N ASP A 188 -11.19 10.12 -10.54
CA ASP A 188 -12.65 10.02 -10.58
C ASP A 188 -13.10 8.67 -10.00
N PRO A 189 -13.95 8.66 -8.96
CA PRO A 189 -14.51 7.43 -8.42
C PRO A 189 -15.56 6.77 -9.32
N GLU A 190 -16.08 7.42 -10.37
CA GLU A 190 -17.13 6.89 -11.26
C GLU A 190 -16.58 6.31 -12.58
N PHE A 191 -15.34 6.62 -12.94
CA PHE A 191 -14.72 6.11 -14.16
C PHE A 191 -14.44 4.62 -14.10
N GLN A 192 -14.71 3.92 -15.20
CA GLN A 192 -14.44 2.51 -15.35
C GLN A 192 -13.21 2.31 -16.23
N ASN A 193 -12.15 1.75 -15.66
CA ASN A 193 -10.92 1.44 -16.40
C ASN A 193 -11.10 0.24 -17.33
N LYS A 194 -10.10 -0.06 -18.17
CA LYS A 194 -10.09 -1.18 -19.12
C LYS A 194 -10.24 -2.55 -18.47
N ASN A 195 -9.90 -2.68 -17.19
CA ASN A 195 -10.11 -3.90 -16.40
C ASN A 195 -11.56 -4.03 -15.90
N GLY A 196 -12.44 -3.10 -16.28
CA GLY A 196 -13.83 -3.04 -15.84
C GLY A 196 -14.01 -2.58 -14.40
N GLN A 197 -12.95 -2.07 -13.76
CA GLN A 197 -12.98 -1.61 -12.37
C GLN A 197 -13.32 -0.13 -12.30
N THR A 198 -14.25 0.21 -11.41
CA THR A 198 -14.69 1.59 -11.18
C THR A 198 -13.80 2.30 -10.15
N GLY A 199 -13.42 3.54 -10.43
CA GLY A 199 -12.59 4.37 -9.54
C GLY A 199 -11.12 3.98 -9.48
N LYS A 200 -10.64 3.25 -10.49
CA LYS A 200 -9.28 2.71 -10.53
C LYS A 200 -8.39 3.42 -11.54
N TYR A 201 -7.10 3.45 -11.22
CA TYR A 201 -6.11 4.19 -11.99
C TYR A 201 -5.94 3.58 -13.38
N GLU A 202 -5.88 4.47 -14.36
CA GLU A 202 -5.57 4.18 -15.74
C GLU A 202 -4.72 5.33 -16.31
N ILE A 203 -3.72 4.99 -17.12
CA ILE A 203 -2.88 5.96 -17.80
C ILE A 203 -2.67 5.53 -19.25
N ALA A 204 -2.87 6.45 -20.18
CA ALA A 204 -2.62 6.24 -21.59
C ALA A 204 -1.35 6.98 -22.01
N PHE A 205 -0.50 6.28 -22.77
CA PHE A 205 0.70 6.83 -23.40
C PHE A 205 0.54 6.78 -24.90
N THR A 206 0.60 7.92 -25.57
CA THR A 206 0.46 8.02 -27.02
C THR A 206 1.76 8.47 -27.66
N LEU A 207 2.22 7.70 -28.64
CA LEU A 207 3.36 8.02 -29.48
C LEU A 207 2.87 8.40 -30.87
N ASN A 208 3.34 9.55 -31.35
CA ASN A 208 3.12 10.04 -32.71
C ASN A 208 4.36 10.80 -33.24
N LYS A 209 4.25 11.44 -34.41
CA LYS A 209 5.38 12.14 -35.06
C LYS A 209 5.90 13.33 -34.25
N GLN A 210 5.05 13.91 -33.41
CA GLN A 210 5.32 15.10 -32.60
C GLN A 210 6.04 14.73 -31.31
N GLY A 211 5.73 13.58 -30.72
CA GLY A 211 6.38 13.13 -29.50
C GLY A 211 5.68 11.97 -28.81
N VAL A 212 6.02 11.82 -27.52
CA VAL A 212 5.33 10.91 -26.59
C VAL A 212 4.58 11.78 -25.58
N ASN A 213 3.27 11.61 -25.50
CA ASN A 213 2.42 12.23 -24.50
C ASN A 213 1.85 11.17 -23.56
N TYR A 214 1.44 11.59 -22.37
CA TYR A 214 0.68 10.73 -21.46
C TYR A 214 -0.47 11.51 -20.85
N GLU A 215 -1.55 10.80 -20.56
CA GLU A 215 -2.75 11.32 -19.92
C GLU A 215 -3.22 10.30 -18.88
N VAL A 216 -3.43 10.76 -17.65
CA VAL A 216 -4.11 9.95 -16.63
C VAL A 216 -5.57 9.94 -17.03
N LEU A 217 -6.10 8.75 -17.31
CA LEU A 217 -7.49 8.57 -17.63
C LEU A 217 -8.24 8.46 -16.31
N ASN A 218 -9.07 9.45 -16.10
CA ASN A 218 -9.85 9.67 -14.90
C ASN A 218 -11.32 9.78 -15.28
#